data_AF-A0A918JSF4-F1
#
_entry.id   AF-A0A918JSF4-F1
#
_cell.length_a   1.000
_cell.length_b   1.000
_cell.length_c   1.000
_cell.angle_alpha   90.00
_cell.angle_beta   90.00
_cell.angle_gamma   90.00
#
_symmetry.space_group_name_H-M   'P 1'
#
loop_
_entity.id
_entity.type
_entity.pdbx_description
1 polymer ?
#
loop_
_entity_poly.entity_id
_entity_poly.type
_entity_poly.pdbx_seq_one_letter_code
_entity_poly.pdbx_strand_id
1 'polypeptide(L)'
;MSGVNYEIQNRKLQSYKHTFDYNFCKKKYDEYACMSLKKFRECLKDSQKLGEIGHLCCFILWVKNKAKHEYRDSLGDYGLIHLLFHCIEDKHHVEVHAEYIHMLFKEDIKLV
;
A
#
# COMPACT_ATOMS: atom_id res chain seq x y z
N MET A 1 2.79 23.15 2.40
CA MET A 1 2.06 21.96 1.92
C MET A 1 1.47 21.25 3.12
N SER A 2 0.14 21.23 3.24
CA SER A 2 -0.56 20.56 4.32
C SER A 2 -0.55 19.05 4.08
N GLY A 3 0.28 18.32 4.83
CA GLY A 3 0.29 16.86 4.82
C GLY A 3 -1.01 16.32 5.44
N VAL A 4 -1.60 15.31 4.81
CA VAL A 4 -2.73 14.57 5.39
C VAL A 4 -2.15 13.53 6.34
N ASN A 5 -2.45 13.64 7.63
CA ASN A 5 -2.07 12.61 8.60
C ASN A 5 -3.11 11.48 8.53
N TYR A 6 -2.72 10.33 7.98
CA TYR A 6 -3.55 9.12 7.98
C TYR A 6 -2.98 8.12 8.97
N GLU A 7 -3.80 7.61 9.90
CA GLU A 7 -3.41 6.56 10.85
C GLU A 7 -4.24 5.30 10.55
N ILE A 8 -3.57 4.21 10.14
CA ILE A 8 -4.23 2.90 10.07
C ILE A 8 -4.19 2.30 11.48
N GLN A 9 -5.31 2.35 12.18
CA GLN A 9 -5.44 1.72 13.50
C GLN A 9 -5.75 0.22 13.34
N ASN A 10 -4.71 -0.61 13.43
CA ASN A 10 -4.84 -2.07 13.52
C ASN A 10 -4.05 -2.57 14.74
N ARG A 11 -4.72 -3.30 15.65
CA ARG A 11 -4.12 -3.81 16.90
C ARG A 11 -2.94 -4.77 16.71
N LYS A 12 -2.82 -5.39 15.53
CA LYS A 12 -1.72 -6.30 15.17
C LYS A 12 -0.58 -5.60 14.40
N LEU A 13 -0.79 -4.37 13.93
CA LEU A 13 0.25 -3.56 13.30
C LEU A 13 0.80 -2.58 14.33
N GLN A 14 2.12 -2.46 14.41
CA GLN A 14 2.72 -1.34 15.13
C GLN A 14 2.18 -0.05 14.51
N SER A 15 1.66 0.88 15.34
CA SER A 15 1.10 2.15 14.89
C SER A 15 2.14 2.87 14.03
N TYR A 16 2.00 2.78 12.70
CA TYR A 16 2.94 3.41 11.78
C TYR A 16 2.59 4.89 11.68
N LYS A 17 3.02 5.67 12.68
CA LYS A 17 2.86 7.12 12.70
C LYS A 17 3.91 7.76 11.81
N HIS A 18 3.65 7.78 10.51
CA HIS A 18 4.45 8.54 9.56
C HIS A 18 3.57 9.56 8.83
N THR A 19 4.05 10.79 8.70
CA THR A 19 3.42 11.77 7.82
C THR A 19 3.81 11.42 6.40
N PHE A 20 2.90 10.76 5.70
CA PHE A 20 3.05 10.42 4.29
C PHE A 20 2.85 11.69 3.45
N ASP A 21 3.91 12.47 3.29
CA ASP A 21 3.92 13.53 2.28
C ASP A 21 4.09 12.94 0.88
N TYR A 22 3.72 13.73 -0.13
CA TYR A 22 3.74 13.29 -1.52
C TYR A 22 5.12 12.82 -1.99
N ASN A 23 6.20 13.48 -1.57
CA ASN A 23 7.56 13.13 -2.00
C ASN A 23 8.02 11.81 -1.39
N PHE A 24 7.69 11.59 -0.12
CA PHE A 24 7.92 10.32 0.56
C PHE A 24 7.14 9.19 -0.13
N CYS A 25 5.84 9.39 -0.37
CA CYS A 25 5.00 8.41 -1.07
C CYS A 25 5.54 8.07 -2.45
N LYS A 26 5.92 9.07 -3.24
CA LYS A 26 6.46 8.88 -4.58
C LYS A 26 7.76 8.10 -4.56
N LYS A 27 8.71 8.49 -3.71
CA LYS A 27 9.99 7.78 -3.57
C LYS A 27 9.77 6.31 -3.19
N LYS A 28 8.90 6.05 -2.21
CA LYS A 28 8.59 4.69 -1.76
C LYS A 28 7.86 3.88 -2.80
N TYR A 29 6.92 4.49 -3.50
CA TYR A 29 6.26 3.90 -4.65
C TYR A 29 7.29 3.44 -5.67
N ASP A 30 8.21 4.31 -6.09
CA ASP A 30 9.27 3.97 -7.06
C ASP A 30 10.19 2.84 -6.55
N GLU A 31 10.54 2.86 -5.25
CA GLU A 31 11.31 1.78 -4.62
C GLU A 31 10.62 0.41 -4.76
N TYR A 32 9.31 0.33 -4.49
CA TYR A 32 8.54 -0.90 -4.63
C TYR A 32 8.24 -1.25 -6.09
N ALA A 33 8.04 -0.26 -6.95
CA ALA A 33 7.86 -0.39 -8.39
C ALA A 33 9.10 -0.98 -9.07
N CYS A 34 10.31 -0.62 -8.63
CA CYS A 34 11.54 -1.21 -9.16
C CYS A 34 11.96 -2.50 -8.45
N MET A 35 11.30 -2.86 -7.35
CA MET A 35 11.60 -4.07 -6.59
C MET A 35 11.24 -5.33 -7.39
N SER A 36 12.00 -6.41 -7.18
CA SER A 36 11.63 -7.73 -7.68
C SER A 36 10.54 -8.37 -6.81
N LEU A 37 9.68 -9.20 -7.40
CA LEU A 37 8.60 -9.87 -6.67
C LEU A 37 9.14 -10.69 -5.48
N LYS A 38 10.29 -11.35 -5.65
CA LYS A 38 10.94 -12.10 -4.56
C LYS A 38 11.25 -11.21 -3.36
N LYS A 39 11.83 -10.03 -3.58
CA LYS A 39 12.16 -9.09 -2.50
C LYS A 39 10.91 -8.45 -1.92
N PHE A 40 9.88 -8.21 -2.74
CA PHE A 40 8.60 -7.69 -2.30
C PHE A 40 7.87 -8.65 -1.34
N ARG A 41 7.90 -9.96 -1.62
CA ARG A 41 7.37 -11.00 -0.72
C ARG A 41 8.02 -10.95 0.66
N GLU A 42 9.34 -10.74 0.72
CA GLU A 42 10.03 -10.60 2.00
C GLU A 42 9.61 -9.34 2.75
N CYS A 43 9.31 -8.24 2.06
CA CYS A 43 8.74 -7.04 2.68
C CYS A 43 7.33 -7.29 3.24
N LEU A 44 6.49 -8.07 2.57
CA LEU A 44 5.14 -8.40 3.09
C LEU A 44 5.17 -9.29 4.33
N LYS A 45 6.26 -10.03 4.57
CA LYS A 45 6.45 -10.87 5.77
C LYS A 45 6.94 -10.06 6.98
N ASP A 46 7.38 -8.82 6.77
CA ASP A 46 7.82 -7.89 7.81
C ASP A 46 6.65 -6.99 8.21
N SER A 47 6.26 -7.00 9.49
CA SER A 47 5.07 -6.30 9.97
C SER A 47 5.17 -4.77 9.87
N GLN A 48 6.39 -4.21 9.96
CA GLN A 48 6.61 -2.77 9.82
C GLN A 48 6.51 -2.37 8.34
N LYS A 49 7.12 -3.15 7.45
CA LYS A 49 7.04 -2.95 6.00
C LYS A 49 5.64 -3.18 5.45
N LEU A 50 4.90 -4.14 5.99
CA LEU A 50 3.51 -4.39 5.61
C LEU A 50 2.61 -3.20 5.94
N GLY A 51 2.83 -2.54 7.08
CA GLY A 51 2.17 -1.27 7.40
C GLY A 51 2.49 -0.18 6.37
N GLU A 52 3.77 0.03 6.04
CA GLU A 52 4.21 0.98 5.00
C GLU A 52 3.56 0.68 3.64
N ILE A 53 3.55 -0.59 3.21
CA ILE A 53 2.93 -1.03 1.96
C ILE A 53 1.42 -0.76 1.97
N GLY A 54 0.73 -1.06 3.08
CA GLY A 54 -0.71 -0.80 3.19
C GLY A 54 -1.06 0.68 3.08
N HIS A 55 -0.26 1.56 3.70
CA HIS A 55 -0.43 3.01 3.55
C HIS A 55 -0.21 3.47 2.09
N LEU A 56 0.81 2.95 1.41
CA LEU A 56 1.08 3.29 0.01
C LEU A 56 -0.03 2.78 -0.91
N CYS A 57 -0.54 1.58 -0.67
CA CYS A 57 -1.70 1.03 -1.38
C CYS A 57 -2.91 1.97 -1.28
N CYS A 58 -3.25 2.46 -0.09
CA CYS A 58 -4.32 3.45 0.08
C CYS A 58 -4.03 4.75 -0.67
N PHE A 59 -2.78 5.22 -0.67
CA PHE A 59 -2.38 6.42 -1.41
C PHE A 59 -2.54 6.26 -2.92
N ILE A 60 -2.08 5.13 -3.48
CA ILE A 60 -2.23 4.79 -4.91
C ILE A 60 -3.70 4.82 -5.32
N LEU A 61 -4.56 4.16 -4.54
CA LEU A 61 -5.99 4.11 -4.78
C LEU A 61 -6.62 5.50 -4.71
N TRP A 62 -6.28 6.29 -3.69
CA TRP A 62 -6.75 7.68 -3.59
C TRP A 62 -6.36 8.52 -4.82
N VAL A 63 -5.12 8.41 -5.31
CA VAL A 63 -4.68 9.11 -6.53
C VAL A 63 -5.49 8.66 -7.75
N LYS A 64 -5.71 7.35 -7.92
CA LYS A 64 -6.51 6.78 -9.03
C LYS A 64 -7.96 7.26 -8.97
N ASN A 65 -8.56 7.20 -7.79
CA ASN A 65 -9.93 7.61 -7.52
C ASN A 65 -10.12 9.12 -7.77
N LYS A 66 -9.17 9.94 -7.30
CA LYS A 66 -9.14 11.38 -7.60
C LYS A 66 -9.05 11.67 -9.10
N ALA A 67 -8.21 10.94 -9.84
CA ALA A 67 -8.08 11.10 -11.29
C ALA A 67 -9.38 10.77 -12.05
N LYS A 68 -10.23 9.90 -11.47
CA LYS A 68 -11.55 9.54 -12.01
C LYS A 68 -12.70 10.40 -11.47
N HIS A 69 -12.43 11.37 -10.60
CA HIS A 69 -13.44 12.11 -9.82
C HIS A 69 -14.33 11.20 -8.94
N GLU A 70 -13.85 10.00 -8.59
CA GLU A 70 -14.53 9.03 -7.74
C GLU A 70 -14.05 9.21 -6.30
N TYR A 71 -14.61 10.16 -5.55
CA TYR A 71 -14.14 10.48 -4.19
C TYR A 71 -14.60 9.49 -3.09
N ARG A 72 -15.20 8.35 -3.46
CA ARG A 72 -15.69 7.33 -2.54
C ARG A 72 -14.79 6.11 -2.59
N ASP A 73 -14.60 5.47 -1.45
CA ASP A 73 -13.91 4.18 -1.37
C ASP A 73 -14.60 3.18 -2.29
N SER A 74 -13.83 2.60 -3.20
CA SER A 74 -14.30 1.59 -4.15
C SER A 74 -14.26 0.19 -3.52
N LEU A 75 -15.06 -0.75 -4.04
CA LEU A 75 -14.95 -2.16 -3.64
C LEU A 75 -13.53 -2.74 -3.84
N GLY A 76 -12.78 -2.19 -4.80
CA GLY A 76 -11.38 -2.53 -5.02
C GLY A 76 -10.47 -2.13 -3.86
N ASP A 77 -10.80 -1.02 -3.18
CA ASP A 77 -10.02 -0.49 -2.06
C ASP A 77 -10.18 -1.39 -0.83
N TYR A 78 -11.41 -1.81 -0.54
CA TYR A 78 -11.70 -2.80 0.51
C TYR A 78 -11.10 -4.17 0.22
N GLY A 79 -11.12 -4.61 -1.05
CA GLY A 79 -10.49 -5.85 -1.49
C GLY A 79 -8.99 -5.85 -1.21
N LEU A 80 -8.29 -4.78 -1.57
CA LEU A 80 -6.85 -4.67 -1.33
C LEU A 80 -6.48 -4.64 0.15
N ILE A 81 -7.23 -3.87 0.96
CA ILE A 81 -7.06 -3.87 2.42
C ILE A 81 -7.25 -5.28 2.97
N HIS A 82 -8.26 -6.01 2.49
CA HIS A 82 -8.51 -7.39 2.90
C HIS A 82 -7.35 -8.33 2.56
N LEU A 83 -6.75 -8.22 1.37
CA LEU A 83 -5.56 -9.01 0.98
C LEU A 83 -4.36 -8.72 1.89
N LEU A 84 -4.14 -7.45 2.25
CA LEU A 84 -3.08 -7.06 3.18
C LEU A 84 -3.33 -7.61 4.58
N PHE A 85 -4.58 -7.67 5.04
CA PHE A 85 -4.95 -8.33 6.30
C PHE A 85 -4.60 -9.81 6.30
N HIS A 86 -4.90 -10.54 5.22
CA HIS A 86 -4.52 -11.95 5.10
C HIS A 86 -3.00 -12.15 5.22
N CYS A 87 -2.19 -11.25 4.64
CA CYS A 87 -0.74 -11.28 4.78
C CYS A 87 -0.24 -11.06 6.23
N ILE A 88 -1.01 -10.36 7.07
CA ILE A 88 -0.71 -10.21 8.52
C ILE A 88 -0.98 -11.51 9.26
N GLU A 89 -2.03 -12.23 8.86
CA GLU A 89 -2.52 -13.40 9.60
C GLU A 89 -1.78 -14.69 9.26
N ASP A 90 -1.35 -14.86 8.01
CA ASP A 90 -0.55 -16.02 7.59
C ASP A 90 0.47 -15.64 6.51
N LYS A 91 1.71 -16.11 6.70
CA LYS A 91 2.78 -15.96 5.71
C LYS A 91 2.48 -16.74 4.42
N HIS A 92 1.65 -17.77 4.45
CA HIS A 92 1.19 -18.46 3.26
C HIS A 92 0.39 -17.53 2.33
N HIS A 93 -0.43 -16.64 2.90
CA HIS A 93 -1.18 -15.65 2.12
C HIS A 93 -0.29 -14.63 1.40
N VAL A 94 0.93 -14.37 1.91
CA VAL A 94 1.90 -13.54 1.19
C VAL A 94 2.27 -14.16 -0.16
N GLU A 95 2.48 -15.48 -0.21
CA GLU A 95 2.84 -16.15 -1.47
C GLU A 95 1.69 -16.12 -2.48
N VAL A 96 0.44 -16.11 -2.00
CA VAL A 96 -0.77 -16.05 -2.83
C VAL A 96 -1.07 -14.63 -3.32
N HIS A 97 -0.87 -13.60 -2.48
CA HIS A 97 -1.34 -12.24 -2.77
C HIS A 97 -0.25 -11.28 -3.24
N ALA A 98 1.03 -11.60 -3.02
CA ALA A 98 2.12 -10.68 -3.30
C ALA A 98 2.17 -10.20 -4.76
N GLU A 99 1.87 -11.07 -5.72
CA GLU A 99 1.89 -10.69 -7.13
C GLU A 99 0.83 -9.64 -7.45
N TYR A 100 -0.41 -9.87 -7.00
CA TYR A 100 -1.51 -8.93 -7.19
C TYR A 100 -1.21 -7.58 -6.52
N ILE A 101 -0.74 -7.60 -5.28
CA ILE A 101 -0.39 -6.37 -4.54
C ILE A 101 0.77 -5.65 -5.25
N HIS A 102 1.78 -6.39 -5.73
CA HIS A 102 2.94 -5.80 -6.39
C HIS A 102 2.59 -5.15 -7.73
N MET A 103 1.62 -5.70 -8.47
CA MET A 103 1.16 -5.10 -9.73
C MET A 103 0.63 -3.68 -9.55
N LEU A 104 0.05 -3.32 -8.40
CA LEU A 104 -0.40 -1.94 -8.14
C LEU A 104 0.77 -0.95 -8.14
N PHE A 105 1.96 -1.41 -7.79
CA PHE A 105 3.21 -0.63 -7.88
C PHE A 105 3.83 -0.66 -9.27
N LYS A 106 3.28 -1.42 -10.21
CA LYS A 106 3.71 -1.47 -11.63
C LYS A 106 2.79 -0.66 -12.55
N GLU A 107 1.59 -0.32 -12.08
CA GLU A 107 0.66 0.52 -12.82
C GLU A 107 1.18 1.95 -12.90
N ASP A 108 1.28 2.53 -14.10
CA ASP A 108 1.71 3.92 -14.26
C ASP A 108 0.69 4.89 -13.65
N ILE A 109 0.92 5.28 -12.40
CA ILE A 109 0.11 6.28 -11.71
C ILE A 109 0.74 7.64 -12.02
N LYS A 110 0.01 8.45 -12.79
CA LYS A 110 0.38 9.84 -13.03
C LYS A 110 0.29 10.63 -11.73
N LEU A 111 1.36 10.63 -10.96
CA LEU A 111 1.60 11.52 -9.83
C LEU A 111 2.01 12.88 -10.40
N VAL A 112 1.04 13.67 -10.90
CA VAL A 112 1.23 15.07 -11.34
C VAL A 112 0.99 16.02 -10.18
#